data_AF-A0A3N5AXV6-F1
#
_entry.id   AF-A0A3N5AXV6-F1
#
_cell.length_a   1.000
_cell.length_b   1.000
_cell.length_c   1.000
_cell.angle_alpha   90.00
_cell.angle_beta   90.00
_cell.angle_gamma   90.00
#
_symmetry.space_group_name_H-M   'P 1'
#
loop_
_entity.id
_entity.type
_entity.pdbx_description
1 polymer ?
#
loop_
_entity_poly.entity_id
_entity_poly.type
_entity_poly.pdbx_seq_one_letter_code
_entity_poly.pdbx_strand_id
1 'polypeptide(L)'
;MRKKKLWVIILVVSLIVASSILYAYNYKIVKGEYDQLTVTHMGEVTHVLNDQNKINEMINQINQSPRDFQFSNSGFKYDYLPHGILKLKNEQEEKGFRLVFHQGDQANIITDSWEIKTKFNFSE
;
A
#
# COMPACT_ATOMS: atom_id res chain seq x y z
N MET A 1 10.66 45.34 -9.49
CA MET A 1 10.73 44.44 -8.30
C MET A 1 9.55 43.46 -8.16
N ARG A 2 8.29 43.82 -8.45
CA ARG A 2 7.12 42.91 -8.33
C ARG A 2 7.25 41.59 -9.12
N LYS A 3 7.68 41.63 -10.38
CA LYS A 3 7.85 40.41 -11.22
C LYS A 3 8.91 39.44 -10.65
N LYS A 4 10.02 39.95 -10.10
CA LYS A 4 11.06 39.12 -9.47
C LYS A 4 10.55 38.41 -8.19
N LYS A 5 9.71 39.09 -7.39
CA LYS A 5 9.07 38.49 -6.21
C LYS A 5 8.09 37.38 -6.60
N LEU A 6 7.33 37.56 -7.68
CA LEU A 6 6.40 36.54 -8.19
C LEU A 6 7.12 35.25 -8.60
N TRP A 7 8.25 35.35 -9.32
CA TRP A 7 9.05 34.19 -9.70
C TRP A 7 9.61 33.43 -8.49
N VAL A 8 10.06 34.14 -7.46
CA VAL A 8 10.52 33.51 -6.22
C VAL A 8 9.39 32.75 -5.53
N ILE A 9 8.17 33.33 -5.46
CA ILE A 9 7.01 32.66 -4.89
C ILE A 9 6.67 31.39 -5.68
N ILE A 10 6.64 31.45 -7.02
CA ILE A 10 6.36 30.28 -7.87
C ILE A 10 7.39 29.18 -7.63
N LEU A 11 8.67 29.53 -7.55
CA LEU A 11 9.75 28.57 -7.31
C LEU A 11 9.61 27.90 -5.94
N VAL A 12 9.31 28.67 -4.89
CA VAL A 12 9.09 28.14 -3.54
C VAL A 12 7.88 27.21 -3.50
N VAL A 13 6.76 27.61 -4.11
CA VAL A 13 5.55 26.77 -4.18
C VAL A 13 5.83 25.47 -4.94
N SER A 14 6.53 25.55 -6.08
CA SER A 14 6.93 24.38 -6.86
C SER A 14 7.81 23.42 -6.04
N LEU A 15 8.76 23.94 -5.27
CA LEU A 15 9.63 23.15 -4.40
C LEU A 15 8.83 22.43 -3.30
N ILE A 16 7.88 23.12 -2.68
CA ILE A 16 7.01 22.56 -1.64
C ILE A 16 6.17 21.42 -2.22
N VAL A 17 5.56 21.63 -3.40
CA VAL A 17 4.75 20.61 -4.08
C VAL A 17 5.60 19.39 -4.43
N ALA A 18 6.77 19.59 -5.03
CA ALA A 18 7.67 18.50 -5.39
C ALA A 18 8.12 17.70 -4.15
N SER A 19 8.47 18.37 -3.07
CA SER A 19 8.87 17.72 -1.80
C SER A 19 7.71 16.93 -1.19
N SER A 20 6.49 17.45 -1.27
CA SER A 20 5.30 16.78 -0.75
C SER A 20 4.98 15.50 -1.54
N ILE A 21 5.14 15.56 -2.87
CA ILE A 21 4.98 14.39 -3.75
C ILE A 21 6.04 13.34 -3.39
N LEU A 22 7.32 13.72 -3.30
CA LEU A 22 8.40 12.81 -2.94
C LEU A 22 8.18 12.15 -1.57
N TYR A 23 7.70 12.92 -0.59
CA TYR A 23 7.37 12.38 0.72
C TYR A 23 6.22 11.36 0.65
N ALA A 24 5.14 11.68 -0.06
CA ALA A 24 3.99 10.78 -0.19
C ALA A 24 4.37 9.45 -0.86
N TYR A 25 5.22 9.48 -1.89
CA TYR A 25 5.68 8.27 -2.58
C TYR A 25 6.62 7.39 -1.73
N ASN A 26 7.39 7.98 -0.80
CA ASN A 26 8.32 7.23 0.05
C ASN A 26 7.77 6.91 1.46
N TYR A 27 6.56 7.38 1.78
CA TYR A 27 5.95 7.17 3.09
C TYR A 27 5.73 5.68 3.37
N LYS A 28 6.11 5.19 4.56
CA LYS A 28 5.84 3.81 4.96
C LYS A 28 4.36 3.63 5.29
N ILE A 29 3.70 2.70 4.59
CA ILE A 29 2.28 2.39 4.69
C ILE A 29 2.03 1.56 5.95
N VAL A 30 2.89 0.57 6.19
CA VAL A 30 2.89 -0.22 7.42
C VAL A 30 4.04 0.22 8.29
N LYS A 31 3.74 0.58 9.54
CA LYS A 31 4.71 1.00 10.55
C LYS A 31 4.49 0.15 11.80
N GLY A 32 5.58 -0.29 12.42
CA GLY A 32 5.54 -1.15 13.60
C GLY A 32 5.84 -2.60 13.27
N GLU A 33 5.93 -3.39 14.34
CA GLU A 33 6.14 -4.84 14.30
C GLU A 33 4.79 -5.53 14.54
N TYR A 34 4.59 -6.69 13.90
CA TYR A 34 3.34 -7.44 13.98
C TYR A 34 3.60 -8.90 14.25
N ASP A 35 2.77 -9.50 15.10
CA ASP A 35 2.93 -10.88 15.56
C ASP A 35 2.24 -11.89 14.65
N GLN A 36 1.21 -11.43 13.94
CA GLN A 36 0.40 -12.27 13.08
C GLN A 36 0.05 -11.55 11.79
N LEU A 37 0.16 -12.26 10.68
CA LEU A 37 -0.37 -11.89 9.38
C LEU A 37 -1.43 -12.92 8.97
N THR A 38 -2.58 -12.44 8.51
CA THR A 38 -3.67 -13.30 8.02
C THR A 38 -4.10 -12.83 6.64
N VAL A 39 -4.19 -13.76 5.69
CA VAL A 39 -4.70 -13.50 4.35
C VAL A 39 -6.03 -14.20 4.19
N THR A 40 -7.03 -13.44 3.76
CA THR A 40 -8.29 -14.00 3.29
C THR A 40 -8.38 -13.89 1.78
N HIS A 41 -9.00 -14.88 1.15
CA HIS A 41 -9.31 -14.91 -0.26
C HIS A 41 -10.79 -15.28 -0.41
N MET A 42 -11.56 -14.43 -1.08
CA MET A 42 -13.01 -14.62 -1.29
C MET A 42 -13.80 -14.88 0.02
N GLY A 43 -13.34 -14.29 1.12
CA GLY A 43 -13.97 -14.42 2.45
C GLY A 43 -13.45 -15.59 3.30
N GLU A 44 -12.67 -16.49 2.73
CA GLU A 44 -12.07 -17.62 3.46
C GLU A 44 -10.64 -17.30 3.89
N VAL A 45 -10.25 -17.70 5.11
CA VAL A 45 -8.86 -17.57 5.57
C VAL A 45 -8.03 -18.62 4.84
N THR A 46 -7.09 -18.16 4.01
CA THR A 46 -6.20 -19.07 3.26
C THR A 46 -4.85 -19.23 3.95
N HIS A 47 -4.34 -18.17 4.58
CA HIS A 47 -3.03 -18.19 5.21
C HIS A 47 -3.06 -17.49 6.57
N VAL A 48 -2.43 -18.12 7.56
CA VAL A 48 -2.09 -17.51 8.85
C VAL A 48 -0.61 -17.71 9.10
N LEU A 49 0.11 -16.62 9.27
CA LEU A 49 1.55 -16.59 9.41
C LEU A 49 1.90 -15.92 10.75
N ASN A 50 2.71 -16.61 11.55
CA ASN A 50 3.22 -16.11 12.84
C ASN A 50 4.76 -16.00 12.85
N ASP A 51 5.41 -16.29 11.72
CA ASP A 51 6.86 -16.16 11.57
C ASP A 51 7.22 -14.68 11.35
N GLN A 52 7.83 -14.08 12.37
CA GLN A 52 8.25 -12.68 12.39
C GLN A 52 9.14 -12.30 11.20
N ASN A 53 10.04 -13.19 10.74
CA ASN A 53 10.91 -12.87 9.61
C ASN A 53 10.12 -12.75 8.32
N LYS A 54 9.20 -13.70 8.08
CA LYS A 54 8.32 -13.69 6.91
C LYS A 54 7.32 -12.52 6.96
N ILE A 55 6.78 -12.19 8.15
CA ILE A 55 5.91 -11.02 8.33
C ILE A 55 6.67 -9.74 7.98
N ASN A 56 7.89 -9.58 8.51
CA ASN A 56 8.73 -8.41 8.24
C ASN A 56 9.14 -8.31 6.77
N GLU A 57 9.41 -9.45 6.11
CA GLU A 57 9.67 -9.49 4.68
C GLU A 57 8.46 -8.99 3.89
N MET A 58 7.25 -9.48 4.21
CA MET A 58 6.03 -9.02 3.55
C MET A 58 5.82 -7.52 3.78
N ILE A 59 5.94 -7.03 5.02
CA ILE A 59 5.84 -5.60 5.35
C ILE A 59 6.85 -4.76 4.55
N ASN A 60 8.08 -5.25 4.41
CA ASN A 60 9.11 -4.58 3.61
C ASN A 60 8.70 -4.53 2.13
N GLN A 61 8.17 -5.62 1.58
CA GLN A 61 7.62 -5.62 0.23
C GLN A 61 6.48 -4.60 0.09
N ILE A 62 5.52 -4.51 1.02
CA ILE A 62 4.44 -3.49 0.97
C ILE A 62 5.03 -2.08 0.92
N ASN A 63 6.00 -1.81 1.79
CA ASN A 63 6.58 -0.49 1.94
C ASN A 63 7.50 -0.07 0.79
N GLN A 64 8.15 -1.02 0.11
CA GLN A 64 9.12 -0.74 -0.96
C GLN A 64 8.55 -0.96 -2.36
N SER A 65 7.38 -1.60 -2.49
CA SER A 65 6.77 -1.88 -3.78
C SER A 65 6.35 -0.60 -4.52
N PRO A 66 6.39 -0.61 -5.86
CA PRO A 66 5.87 0.48 -6.68
C PRO A 66 4.40 0.79 -6.36
N ARG A 67 4.05 2.07 -6.45
CA ARG A 67 2.72 2.57 -6.09
C ARG A 67 2.15 3.43 -7.20
N ASP A 68 0.91 3.15 -7.57
CA ASP A 68 0.15 3.97 -8.49
C ASP A 68 -0.88 4.78 -7.71
N PHE A 69 -0.90 6.09 -7.91
CA PHE A 69 -1.87 6.97 -7.26
C PHE A 69 -3.25 6.75 -7.86
N GLN A 70 -4.26 6.62 -6.99
CA GLN A 70 -5.65 6.40 -7.39
C GLN A 70 -6.50 7.61 -6.97
N PHE A 71 -7.00 8.36 -7.96
CA PHE A 71 -7.80 9.57 -7.72
C PHE A 71 -9.25 9.27 -7.30
N SER A 72 -9.74 8.05 -7.56
CA SER A 72 -10.96 7.53 -6.95
C SER A 72 -10.95 6.00 -6.96
N ASN A 73 -11.41 5.40 -5.86
CA ASN A 73 -11.83 4.00 -5.86
C ASN A 73 -13.15 3.93 -6.64
N SER A 74 -13.09 3.90 -7.98
CA SER A 74 -14.25 3.39 -8.72
C SER A 74 -14.37 1.91 -8.34
N GLY A 75 -15.32 1.57 -7.48
CA GLY A 75 -15.51 0.19 -6.97
C GLY A 75 -15.48 -0.84 -8.11
N PHE A 76 -15.97 -0.44 -9.28
CA PHE A 76 -16.00 -1.22 -10.50
C PHE A 76 -14.64 -1.62 -11.10
N LYS A 77 -13.51 -0.98 -10.76
CA LYS A 77 -12.20 -1.31 -11.35
C LYS A 77 -11.77 -2.75 -11.05
N TYR A 78 -12.18 -3.29 -9.90
CA TYR A 78 -11.74 -4.60 -9.42
C TYR A 78 -12.88 -5.60 -9.18
N ASP A 79 -14.13 -5.24 -9.50
CA ASP A 79 -15.31 -6.09 -9.25
C ASP A 79 -15.24 -7.46 -9.97
N TYR A 80 -14.48 -7.56 -11.06
CA TYR A 80 -14.29 -8.81 -11.81
C TYR A 80 -13.11 -9.66 -11.31
N LEU A 81 -12.30 -9.16 -10.38
CA LEU A 81 -11.14 -9.86 -9.85
C LEU A 81 -11.44 -10.49 -8.49
N PRO A 82 -10.83 -11.65 -8.17
CA PRO A 82 -10.88 -12.19 -6.83
C PRO A 82 -10.28 -11.17 -5.84
N HIS A 83 -10.92 -11.05 -4.68
CA HIS A 83 -10.55 -10.08 -3.66
C HIS A 83 -10.33 -10.75 -2.31
N GLY A 84 -9.62 -10.05 -1.45
CA GLY A 84 -9.23 -10.55 -0.15
C GLY A 84 -8.88 -9.46 0.83
N ILE A 85 -8.44 -9.87 2.01
CA ILE A 85 -7.97 -8.97 3.05
C ILE A 85 -6.65 -9.51 3.59
N LEU A 86 -5.62 -8.66 3.60
CA LEU A 86 -4.41 -8.87 4.38
C LEU A 86 -4.59 -8.16 5.72
N LYS A 87 -4.53 -8.91 6.81
CA LYS A 87 -4.60 -8.39 8.18
C LYS A 87 -3.27 -8.57 8.87
N LEU A 88 -2.77 -7.51 9.48
CA LEU A 88 -1.63 -7.50 10.38
C LEU A 88 -2.14 -7.23 11.79
N LYS A 89 -1.67 -7.99 12.77
CA LYS A 89 -2.11 -7.86 14.17
C LYS A 89 -0.93 -7.96 15.12
N ASN A 90 -0.94 -7.10 16.13
CA ASN A 90 -0.13 -7.22 17.35
C ASN A 90 -1.04 -6.97 18.58
N GLU A 91 -0.45 -6.85 19.77
CA GLU A 91 -1.20 -6.59 21.00
C GLU A 91 -1.89 -5.21 21.04
N GLN A 92 -1.39 -4.22 20.28
CA GLN A 92 -1.82 -2.83 20.35
C GLN A 92 -2.77 -2.43 19.20
N GLU A 93 -2.65 -3.05 18.04
CA GLU A 93 -3.38 -2.69 16.83
C GLU A 93 -3.60 -3.87 15.87
N GLU A 94 -4.68 -3.76 15.09
CA GLU A 94 -4.97 -4.59 13.92
C GLU A 94 -5.11 -3.66 12.70
N LYS A 95 -4.34 -3.91 11.64
CA LYS A 95 -4.41 -3.18 10.36
C LYS A 95 -4.87 -4.11 9.24
N GLY A 96 -5.93 -3.73 8.54
CA GLY A 96 -6.47 -4.45 7.40
C GLY A 96 -6.22 -3.72 6.08
N PHE A 97 -5.81 -4.46 5.07
CA PHE A 97 -5.57 -3.98 3.71
C PHE A 97 -6.40 -4.81 2.73
N ARG A 98 -7.01 -4.16 1.73
CA ARG A 98 -7.72 -4.88 0.67
C ARG A 98 -6.69 -5.49 -0.27
N LEU A 99 -6.91 -6.74 -0.65
CA LEU A 99 -6.16 -7.43 -1.70
C LEU A 99 -7.02 -7.58 -2.94
N VAL A 100 -6.38 -7.44 -4.09
CA VAL A 100 -6.93 -7.81 -5.39
C VAL A 100 -5.96 -8.80 -6.01
N PHE A 101 -6.45 -9.98 -6.35
CA PHE A 101 -5.65 -11.04 -6.95
C PHE A 101 -5.71 -10.94 -8.47
N HIS A 102 -4.54 -10.85 -9.09
CA HIS A 102 -4.36 -10.85 -10.53
C HIS A 102 -3.95 -12.25 -11.02
N GLN A 103 -3.83 -12.43 -12.34
CA GLN A 103 -3.45 -13.72 -12.92
C GLN A 103 -2.10 -14.22 -12.36
N GLY A 104 -2.04 -15.49 -11.97
CA GLY A 104 -0.85 -16.11 -11.38
C GLY A 104 -0.65 -15.82 -9.89
N ASP A 105 -1.75 -15.65 -9.14
CA ASP A 105 -1.80 -15.47 -7.68
C ASP A 105 -1.03 -14.26 -7.13
N GLN A 106 -0.64 -13.34 -8.00
CA GLN A 106 -0.06 -12.06 -7.61
C GLN A 106 -1.15 -11.16 -7.03
N ALA A 107 -0.96 -10.70 -5.80
CA ALA A 107 -1.90 -9.78 -5.18
C ALA A 107 -1.39 -8.34 -5.18
N ASN A 108 -2.25 -7.39 -5.50
CA ASN A 108 -2.01 -5.98 -5.24
C ASN A 108 -2.71 -5.58 -3.94
N ILE A 109 -2.09 -4.68 -3.17
CA ILE A 109 -2.76 -4.05 -2.03
C ILE A 109 -3.42 -2.78 -2.50
N ILE A 110 -4.71 -2.66 -2.17
CA ILE A 110 -5.51 -1.47 -2.44
C ILE A 110 -5.73 -0.72 -1.13
N THR A 111 -5.32 0.55 -1.13
CA THR A 111 -5.61 1.53 -0.08
C THR A 111 -6.54 2.61 -0.63
N ASP A 112 -6.91 3.60 0.19
CA ASP A 112 -7.77 4.71 -0.25
C ASP A 112 -7.13 5.58 -1.34
N SER A 113 -5.79 5.64 -1.43
CA SER A 113 -5.08 6.53 -2.35
C SER A 113 -4.06 5.83 -3.24
N TRP A 114 -3.71 4.58 -2.97
CA TRP A 114 -2.63 3.86 -3.64
C TRP A 114 -3.04 2.45 -4.01
N GLU A 115 -2.67 2.03 -5.22
CA GLU A 115 -2.53 0.63 -5.62
C GLU A 115 -1.05 0.27 -5.47
N ILE A 116 -0.75 -0.70 -4.61
CA ILE A 116 0.61 -1.16 -4.34
C ILE A 116 0.81 -2.47 -5.08
N LYS A 117 1.75 -2.47 -6.04
CA LYS A 117 2.06 -3.63 -6.88
C LYS A 117 3.00 -4.56 -6.13
N THR A 118 2.44 -5.48 -5.36
CA THR A 118 3.25 -6.45 -4.62
C THR A 118 3.52 -7.69 -5.47
N LYS A 119 4.51 -8.48 -5.08
CA LYS A 119 4.83 -9.76 -5.72
C LYS A 119 4.49 -10.94 -4.81
N PHE A 120 3.49 -10.77 -3.95
CA PHE A 120 3.09 -11.86 -3.08
C PHE A 120 2.60 -13.04 -3.91
N ASN A 121 3.13 -14.20 -3.60
CA ASN A 121 2.63 -15.48 -4.05
C ASN A 121 2.12 -16.20 -2.80
N PHE A 122 0.82 -16.43 -2.74
CA PHE A 122 0.17 -17.10 -1.61
C PHE A 122 -0.19 -18.54 -1.97
N SER A 123 0.53 -19.15 -2.91
CA SER A 123 0.25 -20.50 -3.42
C SER A 123 1.29 -21.54 -2.98
N GLU A 124 2.20 -21.17 -2.07
CA GLU A 124 3.22 -22.05 -1.45
C GLU A 124 2.93 -22.33 0.02
#